data_AF-A0A1J4N9N5-F1
#
_entry.id   AF-A0A1J4N9N5-F1
#
_cell.length_a   1.000
_cell.length_b   1.000
_cell.length_c   1.000
_cell.angle_alpha   90.00
_cell.angle_beta   90.00
_cell.angle_gamma   90.00
#
_symmetry.space_group_name_H-M   'P 1'
#
loop_
_entity.id
_entity.type
_entity.pdbx_description
1 polymer ?
#
loop_
_entity_poly.entity_id
_entity_poly.type
_entity_poly.pdbx_seq_one_letter_code
_entity_poly.pdbx_strand_id
1 'polypeptide(L)'
;MSEHEPQHLYDGPARLESDQDSWEVEVALRGAFQPIDGHFHWYGRVATALDGVRNGQTVTVRTDHGAAEGRLSDLDPWGRFRVSGTGRPPF
;
A
#
# COMPACT_ATOMS: atom_id res chain seq x y z
N MET A 1 -11.04 26.09 -11.98
CA MET A 1 -9.96 25.59 -11.12
C MET A 1 -10.61 24.85 -9.95
N SER A 2 -10.60 23.53 -10.02
CA SER A 2 -10.76 22.68 -8.83
C SER A 2 -9.72 21.60 -9.00
N GLU A 3 -8.52 21.91 -8.52
CA GLU A 3 -7.46 20.93 -8.31
C GLU A 3 -8.03 19.88 -7.36
N HIS A 4 -8.44 18.74 -7.92
CA HIS A 4 -8.75 17.57 -7.12
C HIS A 4 -7.39 17.08 -6.63
N GLU A 5 -6.92 17.59 -5.49
CA GLU A 5 -5.92 16.84 -4.73
C GLU A 5 -6.54 15.46 -4.53
N PRO A 6 -5.89 14.37 -4.99
CA PRO A 6 -6.43 13.06 -4.75
C PRO A 6 -6.42 12.91 -3.23
N GLN A 7 -7.57 12.88 -2.57
CA GLN A 7 -7.61 12.67 -1.12
C GLN A 7 -7.21 11.21 -0.88
N HIS A 8 -6.22 10.97 -0.02
CA HIS A 8 -5.97 9.60 0.46
C HIS A 8 -7.22 9.15 1.21
N LEU A 9 -7.69 7.93 0.95
CA LEU A 9 -8.79 7.36 1.75
C LEU A 9 -8.27 6.91 3.12
N TYR A 10 -6.96 6.68 3.21
CA TYR A 10 -6.26 6.41 4.44
C TYR A 10 -4.85 7.00 4.37
N ASP A 11 -4.47 7.75 5.39
CA ASP A 11 -3.13 8.32 5.56
C ASP A 11 -2.76 8.13 7.03
N GLY A 12 -1.86 7.19 7.30
CA GLY A 12 -1.58 6.79 8.68
C GLY A 12 -0.74 5.52 8.84
N PRO A 13 -0.60 5.06 10.10
CA PRO A 13 0.34 4.02 10.46
C PRO A 13 -0.12 2.63 10.02
N ALA A 14 0.79 1.86 9.45
CA ALA A 14 0.57 0.48 9.09
C ALA A 14 1.76 -0.40 9.48
N ARG A 15 1.49 -1.68 9.68
CA ARG A 15 2.50 -2.72 9.75
C ARG A 15 2.50 -3.54 8.48
N LEU A 16 3.64 -3.61 7.82
CA LEU A 16 3.90 -4.50 6.70
C LEU A 16 4.54 -5.78 7.23
N GLU A 17 4.06 -6.95 6.82
CA GLU A 17 4.58 -8.24 7.28
C GLU A 17 4.86 -9.15 6.09
N SER A 18 6.07 -9.72 6.05
CA SER A 18 6.41 -10.86 5.18
C SER A 18 6.62 -12.10 6.04
N ASP A 19 6.94 -13.23 5.40
CA ASP A 19 7.30 -14.46 6.13
C ASP A 19 8.56 -14.31 7.00
N GLN A 20 9.41 -13.32 6.70
CA GLN A 20 10.75 -13.17 7.31
C GLN A 20 10.91 -11.90 8.13
N ASP A 21 10.12 -10.86 7.84
CA ASP A 21 10.36 -9.50 8.34
C ASP A 21 9.04 -8.76 8.62
N SER A 22 9.11 -7.76 9.49
CA SER A 22 8.00 -6.84 9.75
C SER A 22 8.48 -5.39 9.84
N TRP A 23 7.72 -4.46 9.27
CA TRP A 23 8.06 -3.04 9.25
C TRP A 23 6.88 -2.20 9.74
N GLU A 24 7.11 -1.39 10.77
CA GLU A 24 6.20 -0.32 11.20
C GLU A 24 6.45 0.90 10.33
N VAL A 25 5.42 1.40 9.65
CA VAL A 25 5.53 2.43 8.60
C VAL A 25 4.34 3.38 8.62
N GLU A 26 4.47 4.51 7.94
CA GLU A 26 3.34 5.33 7.53
C GLU A 26 3.00 5.01 6.06
N VAL A 27 1.71 4.87 5.75
CA VAL A 27 1.24 4.62 4.39
C VAL A 27 0.12 5.57 4.02
N ALA A 28 0.11 5.94 2.75
CA ALA A 28 -0.95 6.74 2.18
C ALA A 28 -1.65 5.93 1.08
N LEU A 29 -2.84 5.42 1.38
CA LEU A 29 -3.59 4.45 0.59
C LEU A 29 -4.85 5.07 -0.04
N ARG A 30 -5.19 4.54 -1.21
CA ARG A 30 -6.41 4.84 -1.97
C ARG A 30 -6.91 3.56 -2.60
N GLY A 31 -8.14 3.59 -3.09
CA GLY A 31 -8.67 2.52 -3.90
C GLY A 31 -9.74 2.97 -4.86
N ALA A 32 -9.95 2.16 -5.88
CA ALA A 32 -10.97 2.36 -6.90
C ALA A 32 -11.43 1.01 -7.45
N PHE A 33 -12.72 0.89 -7.73
CA PHE A 33 -13.26 -0.25 -8.47
C PHE A 33 -12.78 -0.20 -9.93
N GLN A 34 -12.24 -1.31 -10.42
CA GLN A 34 -11.81 -1.48 -11.81
C GLN A 34 -12.89 -2.24 -12.58
N PRO A 35 -13.62 -1.59 -13.51
CA PRO A 35 -14.68 -2.26 -14.26
C PRO A 35 -14.18 -3.31 -15.24
N ILE A 36 -12.89 -3.23 -15.63
CA ILE A 36 -12.28 -4.12 -16.63
C ILE A 36 -12.15 -5.54 -16.08
N ASP A 37 -11.74 -5.69 -14.83
CA ASP A 37 -11.54 -6.99 -14.17
C ASP A 37 -12.58 -7.27 -13.07
N GLY A 38 -13.42 -6.29 -12.72
CA GLY A 38 -14.47 -6.43 -11.72
C GLY A 38 -13.96 -6.42 -10.27
N HIS A 39 -12.72 -6.00 -10.02
CA HIS A 39 -12.13 -5.99 -8.69
C HIS A 39 -11.98 -4.57 -8.14
N PHE A 40 -12.07 -4.45 -6.81
CA PHE A 40 -11.61 -3.24 -6.14
C PHE A 40 -10.08 -3.29 -6.04
N HIS A 41 -9.41 -2.30 -6.61
CA HIS A 41 -7.95 -2.18 -6.54
C HIS A 41 -7.60 -1.09 -5.54
N TRP A 42 -6.73 -1.41 -4.61
CA TRP A 42 -6.19 -0.44 -3.67
C TRP A 42 -4.68 -0.35 -3.82
N TYR A 43 -4.15 0.83 -3.58
CA TYR A 43 -2.74 1.13 -3.75
C TYR A 43 -2.34 2.38 -2.99
N GLY A 44 -1.05 2.53 -2.78
CA GLY A 44 -0.48 3.67 -2.09
C GLY A 44 1.03 3.67 -2.08
N ARG A 45 1.60 4.48 -1.21
CA ARG A 45 3.04 4.54 -0.99
C ARG A 45 3.36 4.33 0.47
N VAL A 46 4.51 3.69 0.69
CA VAL A 46 5.19 3.66 1.98
C VAL A 46 5.97 4.97 2.13
N ALA A 47 5.80 5.66 3.25
CA ALA A 47 6.44 6.96 3.48
C ALA A 47 7.95 6.86 3.76
N THR A 48 8.39 5.70 4.29
CA THR A 48 9.79 5.41 4.63
C THR A 48 10.43 4.45 3.62
N ALA A 49 11.77 4.51 3.55
CA ALA A 49 12.55 3.49 2.87
C ALA A 49 12.50 2.17 3.66
N LEU A 50 12.53 1.05 2.95
CA LEU A 50 12.53 -0.29 3.53
C LEU A 50 13.79 -1.05 3.10
N ASP A 51 14.60 -1.44 4.09
CA ASP A 51 15.77 -2.28 3.86
C ASP A 51 15.37 -3.75 3.75
N GLY A 52 16.12 -4.52 2.94
CA GLY A 52 15.92 -5.96 2.79
C GLY A 52 14.70 -6.39 1.96
N VAL A 53 13.88 -5.44 1.51
CA VAL A 53 12.69 -5.72 0.68
C VAL A 53 13.06 -5.88 -0.79
N ARG A 54 12.48 -6.89 -1.43
CA ARG A 54 12.62 -7.10 -2.89
C ARG A 54 11.49 -6.42 -3.64
N ASN A 55 11.79 -5.87 -4.82
CA ASN A 55 10.75 -5.41 -5.74
C ASN A 55 9.86 -6.59 -6.15
N GLY A 56 8.54 -6.42 -6.02
CA GLY A 56 7.54 -7.44 -6.25
C GLY A 56 7.25 -8.35 -5.06
N GLN A 57 7.80 -8.08 -3.88
CA GLN A 57 7.58 -8.87 -2.67
C GLN A 57 6.14 -8.75 -2.18
N THR A 58 5.53 -9.89 -1.84
CA THR A 58 4.21 -9.96 -1.21
C THR A 58 4.35 -9.67 0.29
N VAL A 59 3.43 -8.87 0.82
CA VAL A 59 3.33 -8.54 2.25
C VAL A 59 1.88 -8.50 2.68
N THR A 60 1.62 -8.77 3.95
CA THR A 60 0.35 -8.38 4.59
C THR A 60 0.46 -6.94 5.06
N VAL A 61 -0.48 -6.10 4.64
CA VAL A 61 -0.63 -4.72 5.12
C VAL A 61 -1.68 -4.73 6.22
N ARG A 62 -1.30 -4.37 7.45
CA ARG A 62 -2.19 -4.25 8.60
C ARG A 62 -2.31 -2.80 9.04
N THR A 63 -3.53 -2.37 9.30
CA THR A 63 -3.86 -1.11 9.97
C THR A 63 -4.84 -1.42 11.11
N ASP A 64 -5.26 -0.38 11.84
CA ASP A 64 -6.33 -0.50 12.84
C ASP A 64 -7.70 -0.84 12.23
N HIS A 65 -7.88 -0.66 10.92
CA HIS A 65 -9.15 -0.94 10.22
C HIS A 65 -9.22 -2.35 9.65
N GLY A 66 -8.08 -3.02 9.44
CA GLY A 66 -8.05 -4.36 8.90
C GLY A 66 -6.70 -4.79 8.35
N ALA A 67 -6.73 -5.90 7.61
CA ALA A 67 -5.55 -6.47 6.98
C ALA A 67 -5.88 -6.92 5.55
N ALA A 68 -4.92 -6.74 4.65
CA ALA A 68 -5.04 -7.19 3.26
C ALA A 68 -3.67 -7.60 2.72
N GLU A 69 -3.64 -8.59 1.83
CA GLU A 69 -2.42 -8.93 1.09
C GLU A 69 -2.15 -7.87 0.03
N GLY A 70 -0.92 -7.38 0.00
CA GLY A 70 -0.43 -6.43 -0.98
C GLY A 70 0.93 -6.84 -1.53
N ARG A 71 1.34 -6.12 -2.57
CA ARG A 71 2.63 -6.29 -3.24
C ARG A 71 3.39 -4.98 -3.20
N LEU A 72 4.63 -5.05 -2.73
CA LEU A 72 5.58 -3.94 -2.76
C LEU A 72 6.22 -3.88 -4.14
N SER A 73 6.05 -2.78 -4.85
CA SER A 73 6.60 -2.57 -6.19
C SER A 73 7.08 -1.13 -6.38
N ASP A 74 7.55 -0.80 -7.58
CA ASP A 74 7.90 0.56 -8.00
C ASP A 74 8.77 1.31 -6.98
N LEU A 75 9.92 0.70 -6.65
CA LEU A 75 10.93 1.31 -5.79
C LEU A 75 11.38 2.64 -6.39
N ASP A 76 11.18 3.73 -5.65
CA ASP A 76 11.58 5.05 -6.09
C ASP A 76 13.07 5.34 -5.77
N PRO A 77 13.66 6.41 -6.34
CA PRO A 77 15.06 6.77 -6.09
C PRO A 77 15.42 7.06 -4.62
N TRP A 78 14.43 7.23 -3.74
CA TRP A 78 14.62 7.45 -2.30
C TRP A 78 14.40 6.17 -1.48
N GLY A 79 14.25 5.01 -2.13
CA GLY A 79 14.12 3.73 -1.47
C GLY A 79 12.70 3.42 -0.98
N ARG A 80 11.69 4.21 -1.39
CA ARG A 80 10.30 4.00 -0.97
C ARG A 80 9.56 3.15 -1.98
N PHE A 81 8.73 2.24 -1.48
CA PHE A 81 7.93 1.35 -2.30
C PHE A 81 6.52 1.90 -2.53
N ARG A 82 5.99 1.63 -3.71
CA ARG A 82 4.54 1.55 -3.91
C ARG A 82 4.04 0.25 -3.27
N VAL A 83 2.86 0.29 -2.70
CA VAL A 83 2.13 -0.91 -2.28
C VAL A 83 0.81 -0.98 -3.01
N SER A 84 0.39 -2.17 -3.43
CA SER A 84 -0.92 -2.37 -4.08
C SER A 84 -1.49 -3.75 -3.82
N GLY A 85 -2.81 -3.85 -3.77
CA GLY A 85 -3.53 -5.11 -3.67
C GLY A 85 -4.92 -5.01 -4.29
N THR A 86 -5.64 -6.13 -4.28
CA THR A 86 -7.00 -6.23 -4.82
C THR A 86 -7.95 -6.74 -3.75
N GLY A 87 -9.26 -6.54 -3.96
CA GLY A 87 -10.29 -6.94 -3.02
C GLY A 87 -10.50 -5.92 -1.89
N ARG A 88 -10.78 -6.42 -0.68
CA ARG A 88 -11.08 -5.56 0.48
C ARG A 88 -9.81 -4.83 0.91
N PRO A 89 -9.79 -3.48 0.90
CA PRO A 89 -8.65 -2.71 1.37
C PRO A 89 -8.46 -2.85 2.88
N PRO A 90 -7.25 -2.58 3.40
CA PRO A 90 -6.97 -2.56 4.84
C PRO A 90 -7.35 -1.21 5.48
N PHE A 91 -8.32 -0.47 4.94
CA PHE A 91 -8.80 0.82 5.44
C PHE A 91 -10.27 1.05 5.12
#